data_AF-A0ABD5VU39-F1
#
_entry.id   AF-A0ABD5VU39-F1
#
_cell.length_a   1.000
_cell.length_b   1.000
_cell.length_c   1.000
_cell.angle_alpha   90.00
_cell.angle_beta   90.00
_cell.angle_gamma   90.00
#
_symmetry.space_group_name_H-M   'P 1'
#
loop_
_entity.id
_entity.type
_entity.pdbx_description
1 polymer ?
#
loop_
_entity_poly.entity_id
_entity_poly.type
_entity_poly.pdbx_seq_one_letter_code
_entity_poly.pdbx_strand_id
1 'polypeptide(L)'
;MRSVKEVIGEYDSSKEGERKKIILIEWFQQHPGERFDRMEVYRELGDELDVGQKRVGDYLEELEDDAVLESYGGQRISYWLAEDIIIPVKYQVRAGLRHLYAIFDIKRWGIAGFVVVSTAIWTLLTLPFWFFSAVLMVSPRNHIGPIQQSEITIFAIGMTAWLLIFIILSYVLYRARRWWVFDIT
;
A
#
# COMPACT_ATOMS: atom_id res chain seq x y z
N MET A 1 -7.74 -21.95 -6.28
CA MET A 1 -6.82 -20.81 -6.13
C MET A 1 -5.58 -21.09 -6.95
N ARG A 2 -5.33 -20.28 -7.98
CA ARG A 2 -4.20 -20.42 -8.93
C ARG A 2 -3.27 -19.22 -8.74
N SER A 3 -1.97 -19.35 -8.95
CA SER A 3 -1.08 -18.17 -8.94
C SER A 3 -1.13 -17.42 -10.27
N VAL A 4 -0.94 -16.09 -10.25
CA VAL A 4 -0.84 -15.29 -11.50
C VAL A 4 0.20 -15.88 -12.46
N LYS A 5 1.29 -16.44 -11.92
CA LYS A 5 2.36 -17.06 -12.73
C LYS A 5 1.91 -18.34 -13.43
N GLU A 6 1.08 -19.15 -12.77
CA GLU A 6 0.51 -20.35 -13.39
C GLU A 6 -0.47 -19.95 -14.49
N VAL A 7 -1.32 -18.94 -14.25
CA VAL A 7 -2.27 -18.42 -15.24
C VAL A 7 -1.54 -17.85 -16.46
N ILE A 8 -0.49 -17.05 -16.27
CA ILE A 8 0.35 -16.55 -17.39
C ILE A 8 1.00 -17.73 -18.14
N GLY A 9 1.39 -18.79 -17.42
CA GLY A 9 1.97 -20.00 -18.01
C GLY A 9 1.02 -20.84 -18.85
N GLU A 10 -0.30 -20.61 -18.76
CA GLU A 10 -1.32 -21.25 -19.62
C GLU A 10 -1.33 -20.64 -21.04
N TYR A 11 -0.72 -19.45 -21.23
CA TYR A 11 -0.67 -18.75 -22.51
C TYR A 11 0.69 -18.89 -23.22
N ASP A 12 0.66 -19.09 -24.52
CA ASP A 12 1.82 -19.21 -25.40
C ASP A 12 2.32 -17.82 -25.84
N SER A 13 3.40 -17.37 -25.19
CA SER A 13 4.08 -16.11 -25.50
C SER A 13 4.57 -15.97 -26.96
N SER A 14 4.68 -17.08 -27.72
CA SER A 14 5.08 -17.04 -29.13
C SER A 14 3.96 -16.60 -30.07
N LYS A 15 2.70 -16.70 -29.63
CA LYS A 15 1.54 -16.25 -30.41
C LYS A 15 1.18 -14.83 -30.05
N GLU A 16 1.00 -13.99 -31.07
CA GLU A 16 0.81 -12.55 -30.88
C GLU A 16 -0.43 -12.20 -30.02
N GLY A 17 -1.55 -12.90 -30.21
CA GLY A 17 -2.77 -12.66 -29.44
C GLY A 17 -2.65 -13.09 -27.97
N GLU A 18 -2.05 -14.25 -27.72
CA GLU A 18 -1.82 -14.75 -26.36
C GLU A 18 -0.77 -13.91 -25.62
N ARG A 19 0.26 -13.40 -26.32
CA ARG A 19 1.20 -12.42 -25.77
C ARG A 19 0.50 -11.14 -25.29
N LYS A 20 -0.47 -10.65 -26.05
CA LYS A 20 -1.26 -9.45 -25.68
C LYS A 20 -2.12 -9.71 -24.42
N LYS A 21 -2.67 -10.92 -24.28
CA LYS A 21 -3.35 -11.35 -23.05
C LYS A 21 -2.41 -11.40 -21.85
N ILE A 22 -1.19 -11.92 -22.01
CA ILE A 22 -0.18 -11.93 -20.95
C ILE A 22 0.11 -10.51 -20.48
N ILE A 23 0.31 -9.56 -21.40
CA ILE A 23 0.56 -8.14 -21.06
C ILE A 23 -0.61 -7.56 -20.25
N LEU A 24 -1.86 -7.84 -20.65
CA LEU A 24 -3.04 -7.43 -19.89
C LEU A 24 -3.04 -8.00 -18.46
N ILE A 25 -2.85 -9.32 -18.32
CA ILE A 25 -2.80 -9.99 -17.01
C ILE A 25 -1.67 -9.41 -16.16
N GLU A 26 -0.51 -9.18 -16.75
CA GLU A 26 0.64 -8.61 -16.06
C GLU A 26 0.40 -7.18 -15.60
N TRP A 27 -0.40 -6.40 -16.32
CA TRP A 27 -0.77 -5.05 -15.92
C TRP A 27 -1.81 -5.05 -14.80
N PHE A 28 -2.84 -5.91 -14.86
CA PHE A 28 -3.80 -6.08 -13.77
C PHE A 28 -3.12 -6.59 -12.49
N GLN A 29 -2.09 -7.43 -12.59
CA GLN A 29 -1.30 -7.87 -11.43
C GLN A 29 -0.61 -6.72 -10.69
N GLN A 30 -0.28 -5.63 -11.41
CA GLN A 30 0.39 -4.46 -10.84
C GLN A 30 -0.59 -3.52 -10.12
N HIS A 31 -1.89 -3.68 -10.40
CA HIS A 31 -2.99 -2.90 -9.86
C HIS A 31 -3.99 -3.78 -9.09
N PRO A 32 -3.54 -4.48 -8.03
CA PRO A 32 -4.39 -5.44 -7.32
C PRO A 32 -5.56 -4.74 -6.64
N GLY A 33 -6.78 -5.26 -6.87
CA GLY A 33 -8.02 -4.74 -6.28
C GLY A 33 -8.56 -3.44 -6.92
N GLU A 34 -7.86 -2.89 -7.90
CA GLU A 34 -8.35 -1.76 -8.70
C GLU A 34 -9.24 -2.29 -9.84
N ARG A 35 -10.27 -1.52 -10.19
CA ARG A 35 -11.23 -1.85 -11.26
C ARG A 35 -11.07 -0.86 -12.39
N PHE A 36 -10.98 -1.36 -13.62
CA PHE A 36 -10.74 -0.54 -14.79
C PHE A 36 -11.78 -0.79 -15.85
N ASP A 37 -12.27 0.28 -16.48
CA ASP A 37 -13.11 0.13 -17.66
C ASP A 37 -12.29 -0.10 -18.94
N ARG A 38 -12.96 -0.50 -20.02
CA ARG A 38 -12.33 -0.72 -21.33
C ARG A 38 -11.57 0.52 -21.86
N MET A 39 -12.06 1.73 -21.57
CA MET A 39 -11.44 2.97 -22.03
C MET A 39 -10.16 3.29 -21.25
N GLU A 40 -10.14 3.02 -19.96
CA GLU A 40 -9.00 3.16 -19.05
C GLU A 40 -7.92 2.16 -19.44
N VAL A 41 -8.28 0.89 -19.63
CA VAL A 41 -7.33 -0.12 -20.11
C VAL A 41 -6.76 0.26 -21.47
N TYR A 42 -7.60 0.69 -22.43
CA TYR A 42 -7.11 1.13 -23.74
C TYR A 42 -6.20 2.36 -23.67
N ARG A 43 -6.47 3.31 -22.77
CA ARG A 43 -5.63 4.51 -22.61
C ARG A 43 -4.25 4.17 -22.07
N GLU A 44 -4.16 3.21 -21.15
CA GLU A 44 -2.92 2.83 -20.48
C GLU A 44 -2.10 1.83 -21.30
N LEU A 45 -2.76 0.88 -21.99
CA LEU A 45 -2.10 -0.23 -22.68
C LEU A 45 -2.29 -0.24 -24.20
N GLY A 46 -3.06 0.69 -24.78
CA GLY A 46 -3.38 0.69 -26.21
C GLY A 46 -2.14 0.73 -27.10
N ASP A 47 -1.16 1.55 -26.72
CA ASP A 47 0.12 1.68 -27.44
C ASP A 47 1.01 0.44 -27.27
N GLU A 48 0.99 -0.19 -26.08
CA GLU A 48 1.79 -1.38 -25.79
C GLU A 48 1.22 -2.65 -26.43
N LEU A 49 -0.10 -2.74 -26.51
CA LEU A 49 -0.79 -3.85 -27.16
C LEU A 49 -0.80 -3.70 -28.70
N ASP A 50 -0.55 -2.50 -29.22
CA ASP A 50 -0.62 -2.15 -30.65
C ASP A 50 -1.92 -2.66 -31.30
N VAL A 51 -3.05 -2.39 -30.63
CA VAL A 51 -4.38 -2.77 -31.11
C VAL A 51 -5.40 -1.67 -30.84
N GLY A 52 -6.42 -1.60 -31.69
CA GLY A 52 -7.54 -0.68 -31.49
C GLY A 52 -8.38 -1.04 -30.27
N GLN A 53 -9.08 -0.04 -29.73
CA GLN A 53 -9.94 -0.16 -28.55
C GLN A 53 -10.91 -1.35 -28.58
N LYS A 54 -11.49 -1.67 -29.75
CA LYS A 54 -12.40 -2.81 -29.89
C LYS A 54 -11.70 -4.13 -29.54
N ARG A 55 -10.49 -4.34 -30.05
CA ARG A 55 -9.71 -5.56 -29.84
C ARG A 55 -9.17 -5.67 -28.41
N VAL A 56 -8.90 -4.54 -27.73
CA VAL A 56 -8.68 -4.56 -26.27
C VAL A 56 -9.92 -5.08 -25.54
N GLY A 57 -11.10 -4.62 -25.95
CA GLY A 57 -12.37 -5.13 -25.43
C GLY A 57 -12.54 -6.64 -25.64
N ASP A 58 -12.27 -7.12 -26.85
CA ASP A 58 -12.34 -8.54 -27.19
C ASP A 58 -11.38 -9.36 -26.30
N TYR A 59 -10.15 -8.90 -26.06
CA TYR A 59 -9.22 -9.59 -25.15
C TYR A 59 -9.67 -9.57 -23.68
N LEU A 60 -10.31 -8.51 -23.21
CA LEU A 60 -10.85 -8.44 -21.85
C LEU A 60 -12.02 -9.41 -21.67
N GLU A 61 -12.90 -9.51 -22.67
CA GLU A 61 -14.00 -10.49 -22.68
C GLU A 61 -13.46 -11.93 -22.73
N GLU A 62 -12.46 -12.21 -23.56
CA GLU A 62 -11.84 -13.54 -23.61
C GLU A 62 -11.15 -13.91 -22.27
N LEU A 63 -10.54 -12.94 -21.58
CA LEU A 63 -9.94 -13.17 -20.26
C LEU A 63 -11.00 -13.36 -19.15
N GLU A 64 -12.17 -12.77 -19.31
CA GLU A 64 -13.32 -13.01 -18.43
C GLU A 64 -13.87 -14.44 -18.66
N ASP A 65 -14.02 -14.84 -19.93
CA ASP A 65 -14.43 -16.19 -20.31
C ASP A 65 -13.46 -17.27 -19.79
N ASP A 66 -12.16 -16.97 -19.80
CA ASP A 66 -11.10 -17.82 -19.23
C ASP A 66 -11.08 -17.83 -17.68
N ALA A 67 -12.01 -17.13 -17.03
CA ALA A 67 -12.07 -16.92 -15.58
C ALA A 67 -10.77 -16.33 -14.98
N VAL A 68 -10.10 -15.47 -15.76
CA VAL A 68 -8.91 -14.73 -15.33
C VAL A 68 -9.28 -13.36 -14.80
N LEU A 69 -10.26 -12.72 -15.43
CA LEU A 69 -10.85 -11.46 -14.99
C LEU A 69 -12.28 -11.68 -14.53
N GLU A 70 -12.72 -10.87 -13.58
CA GLU A 70 -14.11 -10.70 -13.23
C GLU A 70 -14.59 -9.35 -13.76
N SER A 71 -15.87 -9.29 -14.14
CA SER A 71 -16.49 -8.06 -14.64
C SER A 71 -17.73 -7.68 -13.82
N TYR A 72 -18.02 -6.37 -13.77
CA TYR A 72 -19.23 -5.85 -13.14
C TYR A 72 -19.66 -4.55 -13.82
N GLY A 73 -20.97 -4.43 -14.00
CA GLY A 73 -21.62 -3.24 -14.57
C GLY A 73 -22.47 -3.57 -15.79
N GLY A 74 -23.43 -2.70 -16.09
CA GLY A 74 -24.31 -2.83 -17.27
C GLY A 74 -23.79 -2.03 -18.46
N GLN A 75 -23.95 -0.70 -18.44
CA GLN A 75 -23.53 0.17 -19.54
C GLN A 75 -22.03 0.50 -19.54
N ARG A 76 -21.38 0.46 -18.38
CA ARG A 76 -19.93 0.65 -18.21
C ARG A 76 -19.41 -0.56 -17.44
N ILE A 77 -18.82 -1.50 -18.17
CA ILE A 77 -18.26 -2.73 -17.60
C ILE A 77 -16.87 -2.41 -17.08
N SER A 78 -16.65 -2.70 -15.81
CA SER A 78 -15.34 -2.63 -15.17
C SER A 78 -14.80 -4.04 -14.97
N TYR A 79 -13.50 -4.22 -15.24
CA TYR A 79 -12.78 -5.48 -15.12
C TYR A 79 -11.77 -5.40 -13.97
N TRP A 80 -11.56 -6.51 -13.27
CA TRP A 80 -10.49 -6.69 -12.30
C TRP A 80 -10.00 -8.14 -12.29
N LEU A 81 -8.83 -8.38 -11.70
CA LEU A 81 -8.27 -9.73 -11.58
C LEU A 81 -9.13 -10.59 -10.64
N ALA A 82 -9.49 -11.81 -11.05
CA ALA A 82 -10.35 -12.69 -10.25
C ALA A 82 -9.78 -12.96 -8.84
N GLU A 83 -10.67 -13.03 -7.84
CA GLU A 83 -10.25 -13.14 -6.43
C GLU A 83 -9.56 -14.47 -6.10
N ASP A 84 -9.78 -15.50 -6.93
CA ASP A 84 -9.16 -16.81 -6.79
C ASP A 84 -7.70 -16.86 -7.31
N ILE A 85 -7.22 -15.77 -7.93
CA ILE A 85 -5.86 -15.65 -8.46
C ILE A 85 -4.93 -14.98 -7.43
N ILE A 86 -3.93 -15.74 -6.99
CA ILE A 86 -2.94 -15.29 -6.00
C ILE A 86 -1.91 -14.37 -6.66
N ILE A 87 -1.96 -13.09 -6.31
CA ILE A 87 -1.04 -12.05 -6.76
C ILE A 87 0.25 -12.07 -5.92
N PRO A 88 1.44 -11.83 -6.51
CA PRO A 88 2.69 -11.73 -5.75
C PRO A 88 2.63 -10.70 -4.62
N VAL A 89 3.12 -11.07 -3.42
CA VAL A 89 3.12 -10.25 -2.19
C VAL A 89 3.69 -8.85 -2.41
N LYS A 90 4.69 -8.70 -3.30
CA LYS A 90 5.28 -7.39 -3.63
C LYS A 90 4.24 -6.35 -4.10
N TYR A 91 3.24 -6.76 -4.88
CA TYR A 91 2.22 -5.85 -5.40
C TYR A 91 1.12 -5.60 -4.39
N GLN A 92 0.76 -6.61 -3.58
CA GLN A 92 -0.16 -6.43 -2.46
C GLN A 92 0.37 -5.44 -1.41
N VAL A 93 1.66 -5.52 -1.08
CA VAL A 93 2.32 -4.56 -0.17
C VAL A 93 2.37 -3.17 -0.79
N ARG A 94 2.64 -3.06 -2.10
CA ARG A 94 2.62 -1.76 -2.81
C ARG A 94 1.24 -1.12 -2.78
N ALA A 95 0.18 -1.88 -3.05
CA ALA A 95 -1.20 -1.39 -3.00
C ALA A 95 -1.63 -1.03 -1.56
N GLY A 96 -1.26 -1.85 -0.57
CA GLY A 96 -1.46 -1.53 0.85
C GLY A 96 -0.75 -0.25 1.28
N LEU A 97 0.50 -0.04 0.84
CA LEU A 97 1.25 1.20 1.07
C LEU A 97 0.63 2.39 0.34
N ARG A 98 0.10 2.21 -0.88
CA ARG A 98 -0.62 3.26 -1.62
C ARG A 98 -1.90 3.66 -0.87
N HIS A 99 -2.64 2.71 -0.32
CA HIS A 99 -3.80 2.99 0.53
C HIS A 99 -3.44 3.70 1.84
N LEU A 100 -2.35 3.29 2.50
CA LEU A 100 -1.82 4.02 3.66
C LEU A 100 -1.38 5.43 3.28
N TYR A 101 -0.79 5.64 2.11
CA TYR A 101 -0.40 6.96 1.62
C TYR A 101 -1.61 7.84 1.29
N ALA A 102 -2.73 7.29 0.82
CA ALA A 102 -3.95 8.08 0.61
C ALA A 102 -4.48 8.73 1.90
N ILE A 103 -4.11 8.18 3.07
CA ILE A 103 -4.36 8.79 4.39
C ILE A 103 -3.40 9.96 4.65
N PHE A 104 -2.19 9.94 4.09
CA PHE A 104 -1.14 10.95 4.25
C PHE A 104 -0.95 11.87 3.03
N ASP A 105 -1.88 11.88 2.09
CA ASP A 105 -1.73 12.64 0.85
C ASP A 105 -1.88 14.16 1.10
N ILE A 106 -0.73 14.84 1.14
CA ILE A 106 -0.62 16.30 1.34
C ILE A 106 -1.42 17.07 0.26
N LYS A 107 -1.57 16.53 -0.95
CA LYS A 107 -2.35 17.19 -2.01
C LYS A 107 -3.85 17.12 -1.74
N ARG A 108 -4.33 16.06 -1.09
CA ARG A 108 -5.75 15.85 -0.79
C ARG A 108 -6.18 16.54 0.51
N TRP A 109 -5.31 16.57 1.51
CA TRP A 109 -5.60 17.14 2.83
C TRP A 109 -5.11 18.58 3.00
N GLY A 110 -4.26 19.06 2.09
CA GLY A 110 -3.54 20.33 2.22
C GLY A 110 -2.48 20.28 3.33
N ILE A 111 -1.63 21.31 3.38
CA ILE A 111 -0.56 21.44 4.38
C ILE A 111 -1.14 21.40 5.80
N ALA A 112 -2.31 22.01 6.01
CA ALA A 112 -2.99 22.02 7.31
C ALA A 112 -3.40 20.61 7.76
N GLY A 113 -3.98 19.78 6.89
CA GLY A 113 -4.37 18.42 7.25
C GLY A 113 -3.17 17.51 7.50
N PHE A 114 -2.09 17.67 6.73
CA PHE A 114 -0.84 16.95 6.98
C PHE A 114 -0.23 17.33 8.34
N VAL A 115 -0.24 18.62 8.71
CA VAL A 115 0.22 19.09 10.02
C VAL A 115 -0.67 18.50 11.11
N VAL A 116 -1.99 18.52 10.98
CA VAL A 116 -2.92 17.97 11.97
C VAL A 116 -2.70 16.46 12.18
N VAL A 117 -2.60 15.68 11.12
CA VAL A 117 -2.35 14.22 11.22
C VAL A 117 -0.96 13.94 11.80
N SER A 118 0.06 14.67 11.37
CA SER A 118 1.41 14.54 11.92
C SER A 118 1.45 14.91 13.40
N THR A 119 0.79 15.99 13.81
CA THR A 119 0.67 16.43 15.20
C THR A 119 -0.15 15.44 16.03
N ALA A 120 -1.21 14.85 15.48
CA ALA A 120 -2.00 13.83 16.18
C ALA A 120 -1.17 12.56 16.43
N ILE A 121 -0.44 12.09 15.42
CA ILE A 121 0.48 10.95 15.55
C ILE A 121 1.59 11.26 16.54
N TRP A 122 2.17 12.45 16.48
CA TRP A 122 3.19 12.90 17.43
C TRP A 122 2.64 12.98 18.87
N THR A 123 1.42 13.50 19.04
CA THR A 123 0.75 13.57 20.36
C THR A 123 0.48 12.18 20.90
N LEU A 124 0.05 11.25 20.04
CA LEU A 124 -0.18 9.86 20.41
C LEU A 124 1.12 9.13 20.77
N LEU A 125 2.19 9.41 20.03
CA LEU A 125 3.54 8.88 20.30
C LEU A 125 4.15 9.47 21.58
N THR A 126 3.80 10.69 21.97
CA THR A 126 4.33 11.35 23.16
C THR A 126 3.46 11.18 24.40
N LEU A 127 2.22 10.69 24.26
CA LEU A 127 1.31 10.39 25.37
C LEU A 127 1.94 9.53 26.47
N PRO A 128 2.69 8.44 26.17
CA PRO A 128 3.39 7.67 27.19
C PRO A 128 4.40 8.52 27.97
N PHE A 129 5.17 9.36 27.28
CA PHE A 129 6.14 10.26 27.92
C PHE A 129 5.44 11.25 28.88
N TRP A 130 4.34 11.86 28.46
CA TRP A 130 3.57 12.78 29.30
C TRP A 130 2.93 12.08 30.50
N PHE A 131 2.37 10.88 30.29
CA PHE A 131 1.78 10.07 31.35
C PHE A 131 2.83 9.68 32.41
N PHE A 132 3.98 9.16 31.99
CA PHE A 132 5.06 8.79 32.90
C PHE A 132 5.68 10.00 33.61
N SER A 133 5.83 11.14 32.92
CA SER A 133 6.29 12.39 33.54
C SER A 133 5.32 12.91 34.61
N ALA A 134 4.02 12.86 34.34
CA ALA A 134 2.99 13.25 35.31
C ALA A 134 2.97 12.32 36.54
N VAL A 135 3.12 11.01 36.34
CA VAL A 135 3.21 10.03 37.45
C VAL A 135 4.40 10.33 38.36
N LEU A 136 5.56 10.69 37.80
CA LEU A 136 6.74 11.08 38.57
C LEU A 136 6.54 12.41 39.32
N MET A 137 5.77 13.35 38.77
CA MET A 137 5.47 14.64 39.44
C MET A 137 4.45 14.53 40.59
N VAL A 138 3.50 13.61 40.49
CA VAL A 138 2.40 13.45 41.47
C VAL A 138 2.77 12.46 42.59
N SER A 139 3.87 11.72 42.46
CA SER A 139 4.40 10.90 43.57
C SER A 139 4.78 11.81 44.75
N PRO A 140 4.21 11.59 45.96
CA PRO A 140 4.31 12.55 47.05
C PRO A 140 5.76 12.71 47.53
N ARG A 141 6.24 13.97 47.51
CA ARG A 141 7.56 14.45 47.96
C ARG A 141 7.96 14.13 49.42
N ASN A 142 7.17 13.33 50.15
CA ASN A 142 7.43 13.00 51.55
C ASN A 142 8.26 11.73 51.76
N HIS A 143 8.73 11.10 50.68
CA HIS A 143 9.76 10.07 50.73
C HIS A 143 11.00 10.52 49.95
N ILE A 144 11.82 11.38 50.56
CA ILE A 144 13.22 11.53 50.17
C ILE A 144 13.95 10.26 50.65
N GLY A 145 13.73 9.17 49.91
CA GLY A 145 14.63 8.03 49.82
C GLY A 145 15.18 7.99 48.40
N PRO A 146 16.32 7.31 48.14
CA PRO A 146 16.86 7.20 46.79
C PRO A 146 15.76 6.64 45.88
N ILE A 147 15.49 7.32 44.76
CA ILE A 147 14.52 6.92 43.74
C ILE A 147 14.58 5.40 43.59
N GLN A 148 13.46 4.70 43.80
CA GLN A 148 13.47 3.24 43.75
C GLN A 148 14.00 2.81 42.37
N GLN A 149 15.02 1.94 42.34
CA GLN A 149 15.65 1.49 41.09
C GLN A 149 14.63 0.97 40.07
N SER A 150 13.49 0.44 40.53
CA SER A 150 12.35 0.03 39.72
C SER A 150 11.76 1.16 38.89
N GLU A 151 11.58 2.36 39.43
CA GLU A 151 11.01 3.52 38.72
C GLU A 151 11.94 4.02 37.61
N ILE A 152 13.25 4.05 37.88
CA ILE A 152 14.27 4.41 36.87
C ILE A 152 14.35 3.35 35.78
N THR A 153 14.24 2.07 36.15
CA THR A 153 14.28 0.96 35.18
C THR A 153 13.05 0.96 34.27
N ILE A 154 11.86 1.21 34.82
CA ILE A 154 10.63 1.35 34.03
C ILE A 154 10.73 2.55 33.07
N PHE A 155 11.26 3.68 33.56
CA PHE A 155 11.50 4.84 32.72
C PHE A 155 12.50 4.56 31.59
N ALA A 156 13.62 3.90 31.91
CA ALA A 156 14.63 3.52 30.93
C ALA A 156 14.08 2.54 29.88
N ILE A 157 13.30 1.54 30.29
CA ILE A 157 12.64 0.59 29.37
C ILE A 157 11.65 1.33 28.47
N GLY A 158 10.82 2.21 29.04
CA GLY A 158 9.87 3.03 28.27
C GLY A 158 10.56 3.90 27.22
N MET A 159 11.63 4.60 27.60
CA MET A 159 12.42 5.43 26.70
C MET A 159 13.15 4.62 25.62
N THR A 160 13.65 3.42 25.97
CA THR A 160 14.33 2.53 25.01
C THR A 160 13.35 1.95 24.00
N ALA A 161 12.18 1.49 24.45
CA ALA A 161 11.11 1.01 23.57
C ALA A 161 10.62 2.13 22.65
N TRP A 162 10.48 3.35 23.18
CA TRP A 162 10.10 4.52 22.40
C TRP A 162 11.13 4.88 21.33
N LEU A 163 12.42 4.85 21.67
CA LEU A 163 13.52 5.11 20.75
C LEU A 163 13.56 4.06 19.63
N LEU A 164 13.28 2.79 19.93
CA LEU A 164 13.16 1.75 18.90
C LEU A 164 11.98 2.00 17.95
N ILE A 165 10.81 2.35 18.48
CA ILE A 165 9.65 2.71 17.64
C ILE A 165 9.99 3.89 16.74
N PHE A 166 10.63 4.93 17.28
CA PHE A 166 11.04 6.11 16.53
C PHE A 166 12.05 5.78 15.42
N ILE A 167 13.05 4.94 15.69
CA ILE A 167 14.03 4.48 14.69
C ILE A 167 13.32 3.69 13.58
N ILE A 168 12.43 2.76 13.93
CA ILE A 168 11.70 1.95 12.95
C ILE A 168 10.85 2.85 12.06
N LEU A 169 10.10 3.79 12.65
CA LEU A 169 9.24 4.71 11.91
C LEU A 169 10.08 5.60 10.98
N SER A 170 11.18 6.15 11.48
CA SER A 170 12.10 6.99 10.71
C SER A 170 12.78 6.22 9.57
N TYR A 171 13.16 4.97 9.83
CA TYR A 171 13.74 4.08 8.82
C TYR A 171 12.73 3.74 7.73
N VAL A 172 11.49 3.42 8.09
CA VAL A 172 10.40 3.14 7.14
C VAL A 172 10.13 4.37 6.27
N LEU A 173 10.06 5.57 6.87
CA LEU A 173 9.88 6.83 6.14
C LEU A 173 11.07 7.16 5.23
N TYR A 174 12.31 7.00 5.72
CA TYR A 174 13.51 7.22 4.92
C TYR A 174 13.60 6.25 3.75
N ARG A 175 13.28 4.97 3.99
CA ARG A 175 13.23 3.96 2.94
C ARG A 175 12.14 4.33 1.94
N ALA A 176 10.93 4.65 2.37
CA ALA A 176 9.85 5.09 1.47
C ALA A 176 10.29 6.27 0.57
N ARG A 177 10.98 7.27 1.14
CA ARG A 177 11.54 8.40 0.39
C ARG A 177 12.58 7.96 -0.67
N ARG A 178 13.44 6.99 -0.35
CA ARG A 178 14.45 6.50 -1.29
C ARG A 178 13.84 5.80 -2.51
N TRP A 179 12.72 5.11 -2.34
CA TRP A 179 11.99 4.49 -3.44
C TRP A 179 11.23 5.52 -4.28
N TRP A 180 10.86 6.66 -3.70
CA TRP A 180 10.20 7.77 -4.40
C TRP A 180 11.12 8.62 -5.28
N VAL A 181 12.41 8.79 -4.92
CA VAL A 181 13.35 9.58 -5.74
C VAL A 181 13.68 8.90 -7.08
N PHE A 182 13.44 7.59 -7.21
CA PHE A 182 13.64 6.85 -8.46
C PHE A 182 12.50 6.99 -9.48
N ASP A 183 11.36 7.56 -9.11
CA ASP A 183 10.21 7.78 -10.02
C ASP A 183 10.14 9.23 -10.58
N ILE A 184 11.13 10.09 -10.30
CA ILE A 184 11.14 11.52 -10.71
C ILE A 184 12.38 11.91 -11.54
N THR A 185 13.16 10.94 -12.03
CA THR A 185 14.19 11.15 -13.07
C THR A 185 14.04 10.13 -14.17
#